data_AF-A0A2E8G9R7-F1
#
_entry.id   AF-A0A2E8G9R7-F1
#
_cell.length_a   1.000
_cell.length_b   1.000
_cell.length_c   1.000
_cell.angle_alpha   90.00
_cell.angle_beta   90.00
_cell.angle_gamma   90.00
#
_symmetry.space_group_name_H-M   'P 1'
#
loop_
_entity.id
_entity.type
_entity.pdbx_description
1 polymer ?
#
loop_
_entity_poly.entity_id
_entity_poly.type
_entity_poly.pdbx_seq_one_letter_code
_entity_poly.pdbx_strand_id
1 'polypeptide(L)'
;MKGVTMGVLSLLDHHSNTKIDSRFRIVIIAVQRAKQLLHGAAPISQKPFAKKTCLAIHEVVQDEVDFVINTEARLLKDANEQAQKHATELSPSEKDLPLATTNASATPAKSL
;
A
#
# COMPACT_ATOMS: atom_id res chain seq x y z
N MET A 1 4.65 2.22 -38.53
CA MET A 1 3.50 1.94 -37.63
C MET A 1 3.69 2.80 -36.39
N LYS A 2 2.93 3.90 -36.26
CA LYS A 2 3.02 4.74 -35.06
C LYS A 2 2.29 4.00 -33.94
N GLY A 3 3.04 3.46 -32.98
CA GLY A 3 2.46 2.87 -31.78
C GLY A 3 1.63 3.94 -31.09
N VAL A 4 0.30 3.77 -31.14
CA VAL A 4 -0.61 4.62 -30.39
C VAL A 4 -0.34 4.30 -28.93
N THR A 5 0.42 5.16 -28.26
CA THR A 5 0.47 5.19 -26.80
C THR A 5 -0.89 5.68 -26.35
N MET A 6 -1.86 4.75 -26.28
CA MET A 6 -3.17 5.01 -25.69
C MET A 6 -2.94 5.58 -24.30
N GLY A 7 -3.20 6.87 -24.15
CA GLY A 7 -3.04 7.54 -22.87
C GLY A 7 -3.93 6.86 -21.83
N VAL A 8 -3.43 6.70 -20.62
CA VAL A 8 -4.16 6.09 -19.49
C VAL A 8 -5.53 6.73 -19.24
N LEU A 9 -5.70 7.99 -19.64
CA LEU A 9 -6.96 8.72 -19.53
C LEU A 9 -8.02 8.23 -20.53
N SER A 10 -7.60 7.85 -21.75
CA SER A 10 -8.49 7.31 -22.78
C SER A 10 -9.02 5.92 -22.42
N LEU A 11 -8.30 5.16 -21.57
CA LEU A 11 -8.78 3.87 -21.04
C LEU A 11 -9.99 4.02 -20.10
N LEU A 12 -10.15 5.18 -19.46
CA LEU A 12 -11.25 5.43 -18.52
C LEU A 12 -12.55 5.84 -19.24
N ASP A 13 -12.46 6.37 -20.45
CA ASP A 13 -13.59 6.93 -21.18
C ASP A 13 -14.42 5.88 -21.93
N HIS A 14 -13.84 4.69 -22.16
CA HIS A 14 -14.51 3.56 -22.82
C HIS A 14 -14.75 2.38 -21.87
N HIS A 15 -14.73 2.64 -20.57
CA HIS A 15 -14.86 1.59 -19.57
C HIS A 15 -16.32 1.19 -19.38
N SER A 16 -16.68 0.01 -19.90
CA SER A 16 -18.01 -0.60 -19.75
C SER A 16 -18.11 -1.56 -18.56
N ASN A 17 -17.29 -1.38 -17.52
CA ASN A 17 -17.33 -2.26 -16.36
C ASN A 17 -18.53 -1.90 -15.48
N THR A 18 -19.47 -2.83 -15.39
CA THR A 18 -20.73 -2.67 -14.66
C THR A 18 -20.56 -2.69 -13.14
N LYS A 19 -19.39 -3.06 -12.61
CA LYS A 19 -19.15 -3.13 -11.15
C LYS A 19 -18.74 -1.80 -10.53
N ILE A 20 -18.16 -0.88 -11.31
CA ILE A 20 -17.71 0.43 -10.82
C ILE A 20 -18.53 1.53 -11.50
N ASP A 21 -19.46 2.09 -10.73
CA ASP A 21 -20.42 3.12 -11.16
C ASP A 21 -19.82 4.52 -11.40
N SER A 22 -18.54 4.74 -11.03
CA SER A 22 -17.94 6.08 -11.04
C SER A 22 -16.46 6.06 -11.42
N ARG A 23 -16.08 7.00 -12.32
CA ARG A 23 -14.68 7.25 -12.69
C ARG A 23 -13.81 7.61 -11.47
N PHE A 24 -14.37 8.29 -10.48
CA PHE A 24 -13.64 8.62 -9.25
C PHE A 24 -13.29 7.36 -8.44
N ARG A 25 -14.20 6.37 -8.41
CA ARG A 25 -13.93 5.10 -7.73
C ARG A 25 -12.83 4.31 -8.42
N ILE A 26 -12.77 4.32 -9.75
CA ILE A 26 -11.66 3.72 -10.50
C ILE A 26 -10.32 4.32 -10.04
N VAL A 27 -10.25 5.65 -9.94
CA VAL A 27 -9.04 6.34 -9.49
C VAL A 27 -8.67 5.94 -8.05
N ILE A 28 -9.63 5.93 -7.12
CA ILE A 28 -9.38 5.57 -5.72
C ILE A 28 -8.85 4.14 -5.60
N ILE A 29 -9.50 3.19 -6.26
CA ILE A 29 -9.10 1.77 -6.23
C ILE A 29 -7.72 1.62 -6.86
N ALA A 30 -7.45 2.28 -7.99
CA ALA A 30 -6.14 2.23 -8.66
C ALA A 30 -5.02 2.84 -7.79
N VAL A 31 -5.29 3.91 -7.04
CA VAL A 31 -4.31 4.49 -6.11
C VAL A 31 -4.00 3.54 -4.97
N GLN A 32 -5.02 2.92 -4.37
CA GLN A 32 -4.84 1.93 -3.31
C GLN A 32 -4.06 0.72 -3.82
N ARG A 33 -4.40 0.24 -5.02
CA ARG A 33 -3.69 -0.86 -5.67
C ARG A 33 -2.24 -0.51 -5.98
N ALA A 34 -1.98 0.69 -6.49
CA ALA A 34 -0.61 1.17 -6.70
C ALA A 34 0.20 1.20 -5.41
N LYS A 35 -0.41 1.61 -4.28
CA LYS A 35 0.23 1.58 -2.96
C LYS A 35 0.60 0.15 -2.54
N GLN A 36 -0.28 -0.83 -2.76
CA GLN A 36 0.04 -2.24 -2.50
C GLN A 36 1.21 -2.72 -3.36
N LEU A 37 1.20 -2.40 -4.65
CA LEU A 37 2.28 -2.77 -5.58
C LEU A 37 3.63 -2.13 -5.21
N LEU A 38 3.61 -0.92 -4.63
CA LEU A 38 4.81 -0.26 -4.10
C LEU A 38 5.32 -0.93 -2.82
N HIS A 39 4.43 -1.46 -1.99
CA HIS A 39 4.78 -2.25 -0.81
C HIS A 39 5.14 -3.72 -1.13
N GLY A 40 5.31 -4.07 -2.41
CA GLY A 40 5.76 -5.40 -2.83
C GLY A 40 4.65 -6.42 -3.09
N ALA A 41 3.38 -6.00 -3.14
CA ALA A 41 2.32 -6.90 -3.58
C ALA A 41 2.58 -7.39 -5.02
N ALA A 42 2.25 -8.65 -5.27
CA ALA A 42 2.39 -9.24 -6.60
C ALA A 42 1.41 -8.57 -7.59
N PRO A 43 1.86 -8.22 -8.81
CA PRO A 43 0.97 -7.79 -9.87
C PRO A 43 0.12 -8.97 -10.34
N ILE A 44 -1.14 -8.68 -10.68
CA ILE A 44 -2.10 -9.63 -11.22
C ILE A 44 -1.92 -9.72 -12.73
N SER A 45 -1.71 -8.55 -13.36
CA SER A 45 -1.41 -8.46 -14.78
C SER A 45 0.09 -8.67 -15.04
N GLN A 46 0.42 -9.55 -16.00
CA GLN A 46 1.80 -9.81 -16.43
C GLN A 46 2.35 -8.74 -17.40
N LYS A 47 1.59 -7.66 -17.67
CA LYS A 47 2.00 -6.64 -18.63
C LYS A 47 3.18 -5.81 -18.11
N PRO A 48 4.17 -5.52 -18.98
CA PRO A 48 5.35 -4.73 -18.61
C PRO A 48 5.02 -3.23 -18.60
N PHE A 49 4.31 -2.77 -17.57
CA PHE A 49 4.14 -1.33 -17.32
C PHE A 49 5.29 -0.80 -16.46
N ALA A 50 5.98 0.24 -16.95
CA ALA A 50 7.10 0.85 -16.24
C ALA A 50 6.70 1.50 -14.90
N LYS A 51 5.46 2.01 -14.79
CA LYS A 51 4.96 2.69 -13.60
C LYS A 51 3.91 1.83 -12.90
N LYS A 52 4.07 1.61 -11.60
CA LYS A 52 3.11 0.86 -10.76
C LYS A 52 1.69 1.44 -10.83
N THR A 53 1.54 2.76 -10.90
CA THR A 53 0.24 3.42 -11.09
C THR A 53 -0.42 3.06 -12.42
N CYS A 54 0.36 2.92 -13.50
CA CYS A 54 -0.16 2.53 -14.81
C CYS A 54 -0.63 1.07 -14.79
N LEU A 55 0.16 0.19 -14.17
CA LEU A 55 -0.21 -1.20 -13.93
C LEU A 55 -1.49 -1.31 -13.11
N ALA A 56 -1.60 -0.55 -12.02
CA ALA A 56 -2.78 -0.55 -11.16
C ALA A 56 -4.04 -0.06 -11.90
N ILE A 57 -3.95 1.01 -12.69
CA ILE A 57 -5.08 1.47 -13.51
C ILE A 57 -5.49 0.37 -14.51
N HIS A 58 -4.52 -0.30 -15.14
CA HIS A 58 -4.79 -1.40 -16.05
C HIS A 58 -5.53 -2.55 -15.35
N GLU A 59 -5.03 -3.02 -14.21
CA GLU A 59 -5.65 -4.11 -13.43
C GLU A 59 -7.09 -3.74 -13.00
N VAL A 60 -7.32 -2.52 -12.52
CA VAL A 60 -8.68 -2.07 -12.13
C VAL A 60 -9.62 -1.97 -13.32
N VAL A 61 -9.13 -1.47 -14.46
CA VAL A 61 -9.91 -1.36 -15.69
C VAL A 61 -10.22 -2.76 -16.28
N GLN A 62 -9.38 -3.77 -16.05
CA GLN A 62 -9.67 -5.15 -16.47
C GLN A 62 -10.57 -5.92 -15.50
N ASP A 63 -11.03 -5.31 -14.41
CA ASP A 63 -11.80 -5.99 -13.37
C ASP A 63 -11.01 -7.12 -12.66
N GLU A 64 -9.68 -7.01 -12.65
CA GLU A 64 -8.78 -8.01 -12.05
C GLU A 64 -8.54 -7.76 -10.55
N VAL A 65 -8.89 -6.58 -10.05
CA VAL A 65 -8.68 -6.18 -8.65
C VAL A 65 -9.96 -6.36 -7.86
N ASP A 66 -9.92 -7.21 -6.84
CA ASP A 66 -11.02 -7.35 -5.90
C ASP A 66 -11.14 -6.10 -5.01
N PHE A 67 -12.38 -5.64 -4.84
CA PHE A 67 -12.71 -4.56 -3.92
C PHE A 67 -14.06 -4.83 -3.26
N VAL A 68 -14.20 -4.33 -2.04
CA VAL A 68 -15.40 -4.50 -1.24
C VAL A 68 -16.25 -3.24 -1.32
N ILE A 69 -17.58 -3.39 -1.35
CA ILE A 69 -18.54 -2.29 -1.43
C ILE A 69 -19.56 -2.35 -0.29
N ASN A 70 -20.26 -1.24 -0.06
CA ASN A 70 -21.39 -1.14 0.86
C ASN A 70 -21.02 -1.47 2.33
N THR A 71 -21.91 -2.17 3.03
CA THR A 71 -21.83 -2.47 4.46
C THR A 71 -20.52 -3.17 4.83
N GLU A 72 -20.07 -4.10 3.99
CA GLU A 72 -18.82 -4.83 4.19
C GLU A 72 -17.61 -3.88 4.21
N ALA A 73 -17.57 -2.90 3.31
CA ALA A 73 -16.48 -1.91 3.27
C ALA A 73 -16.42 -1.07 4.55
N ARG A 74 -17.59 -0.76 5.14
CA ARG A 74 -17.67 -0.03 6.41
C ARG A 74 -17.14 -0.86 7.58
N LEU A 75 -17.55 -2.14 7.67
CA LEU A 75 -17.08 -3.04 8.71
C LEU A 75 -15.56 -3.25 8.66
N LEU A 76 -15.01 -3.47 7.46
CA LEU A 76 -13.56 -3.61 7.25
C LEU A 76 -12.79 -2.35 7.62
N LYS A 77 -13.32 -1.17 7.28
CA LYS A 77 -12.72 0.12 7.66
C LYS A 77 -12.68 0.28 9.18
N ASP A 78 -13.80 0.05 9.85
CA ASP A 78 -13.93 0.20 11.30
C ASP A 78 -13.00 -0.79 12.03
N ALA A 79 -12.92 -2.04 11.55
CA ALA A 79 -11.99 -3.04 12.11
C ALA A 79 -10.52 -2.64 11.94
N ASN A 80 -10.13 -2.13 10.77
CA ASN A 80 -8.76 -1.69 10.52
C ASN A 80 -8.38 -0.48 11.40
N GLU A 81 -9.31 0.46 11.60
CA GLU A 81 -9.09 1.60 12.51
C GLU A 81 -8.93 1.17 13.96
N GLN A 82 -9.73 0.20 14.43
CA GLN A 82 -9.58 -0.36 15.78
C GLN A 82 -8.25 -1.09 15.95
N ALA A 83 -7.83 -1.88 14.97
CA ALA A 83 -6.53 -2.57 14.99
C ALA A 83 -5.35 -1.58 15.07
N GLN A 84 -5.43 -0.46 14.33
CA GLN A 84 -4.39 0.59 14.36
C GLN A 84 -4.33 1.31 15.71
N LYS A 85 -5.47 1.62 16.33
CA LYS A 85 -5.52 2.22 17.67
C LYS A 85 -4.87 1.30 18.70
N HIS A 86 -5.24 0.03 18.70
CA HIS A 86 -4.67 -0.96 19.63
C HIS A 86 -3.17 -1.17 19.41
N ALA A 87 -2.70 -1.15 18.15
CA ALA A 87 -1.26 -1.24 17.85
C ALA A 87 -0.47 -0.01 18.33
N THR A 88 -1.10 1.16 18.40
CA THR A 88 -0.48 2.40 18.90
C THR A 88 -0.40 2.43 20.43
N GLU A 89 -1.37 1.83 21.12
CA GLU A 89 -1.39 1.77 22.59
C GLU A 89 -0.37 0.77 23.18
N LEU A 90 0.11 -0.19 22.39
CA LEU A 90 1.09 -1.20 22.82
C LEU A 90 2.57 -0.80 22.65
N SER A 91 2.88 0.40 22.13
CA SER A 91 4.26 0.90 22.21
C SER A 91 4.53 1.42 23.64
N PRO A 92 5.39 0.77 24.44
CA PRO A 92 5.69 1.25 25.78
C PRO A 92 6.42 2.57 25.68
N SER A 93 5.98 3.56 26.44
CA SER A 93 6.72 4.80 26.67
C SER A 93 8.13 4.48 27.20
N GLU A 94 9.17 4.76 26.40
CA GLU A 94 10.60 4.77 26.80
C GLU A 94 10.90 5.87 27.83
N LYS A 95 10.22 5.89 28.98
CA LYS A 95 10.40 6.94 30.01
C LYS A 95 10.89 6.47 31.37
N ASP A 96 11.29 5.20 31.51
CA ASP A 96 11.93 4.73 32.74
C ASP A 96 13.23 3.98 32.42
N LEU A 97 14.28 4.74 32.12
CA LEU A 97 15.66 4.23 32.16
C LEU A 97 16.27 4.65 33.50
N PRO A 98 16.40 3.76 34.51
CA PRO A 98 17.18 4.09 35.69
C PRO A 98 18.67 4.11 35.33
N LEU A 99 19.25 5.30 35.45
CA LEU A 99 20.68 5.57 35.38
C LEU A 99 21.38 4.82 36.53
N ALA A 100 22.07 3.73 36.22
CA ALA A 100 22.95 3.05 37.16
C ALA A 100 24.36 2.92 36.58
N THR A 101 25.21 3.85 37.01
CA THR A 101 26.67 3.86 36.93
C THR A 101 27.26 2.47 37.17
N THR A 102 27.99 1.93 36.19
CA THR A 102 28.99 0.88 36.45
C THR A 102 30.34 1.39 35.97
N ASN A 103 31.24 1.52 36.95
CA ASN A 103 32.50 2.22 36.83
C ASN A 103 33.47 1.56 35.84
N ALA A 104 34.22 2.41 35.16
CA ALA A 104 35.36 2.05 34.35
C ALA A 104 36.48 1.42 35.21
N SER A 105 36.83 0.17 34.92
CA SER A 105 38.14 -0.40 35.25
C SER A 105 38.41 -1.70 34.47
N ALA A 106 39.08 -1.60 33.32
CA ALA A 106 40.06 -2.61 32.86
C ALA A 106 40.81 -2.10 31.62
N THR A 107 42.09 -1.85 31.84
CA THR A 107 43.18 -1.45 30.94
C THR A 107 43.40 -2.44 29.78
N PRO A 108 43.84 -1.99 28.58
CA PRO A 108 43.92 -2.84 27.37
C PRO A 108 45.13 -3.79 27.37
N ALA A 109 44.89 -5.00 26.85
CA ALA A 109 45.93 -5.97 26.51
C ALA A 109 46.81 -5.44 25.36
N LYS A 110 48.12 -5.38 25.58
CA LYS A 110 49.14 -5.26 24.54
C LYS A 110 49.42 -6.65 23.96
N SER A 111 49.33 -6.78 22.63
CA SER A 111 49.92 -7.87 21.87
C SER A 111 51.36 -7.50 21.48
N LEU A 112 52.32 -8.37 21.82
CA LEU A 112 53.56 -8.68 21.09
C LEU A 112 54.21 -9.90 21.74
#